data_AF-A0A7K1L8F4-F1
#
_entry.id   AF-A0A7K1L8F4-F1
#
_cell.length_a   1.000
_cell.length_b   1.000
_cell.length_c   1.000
_cell.angle_alpha   90.00
_cell.angle_beta   90.00
_cell.angle_gamma   90.00
#
_symmetry.space_group_name_H-M   'P 1'
#
loop_
_entity.id
_entity.type
_entity.pdbx_description
1 polymer ?
#
loop_
_entity_poly.entity_id
_entity_poly.type
_entity_poly.pdbx_seq_one_letter_code
_entity_poly.pdbx_strand_id
1 'polypeptide(L)'
;MTTPTTGGPAASVPGLAEQLRISIARLSRRLRTLRSAPGDHVPGPLSLTQFAALAAIERHGSMTPRELADHEKVQPPSMTRVIAFLEERGLVVRSPHPTDGRQAVLSATEAGATLLREERRRKEAWLSRRLGELTEVEREILRQAAPIIDKLSRS
;
A
#
# COMPACT_ATOMS: atom_id res chain seq x y z
N MET A 1 14.57 -38.20 -35.56
CA MET A 1 14.92 -37.68 -34.22
C MET A 1 14.33 -36.28 -34.10
N THR A 2 13.18 -36.16 -33.45
CA THR A 2 12.45 -34.90 -33.26
C THR A 2 12.76 -34.35 -31.88
N THR A 3 13.28 -33.13 -31.81
CA THR A 3 13.44 -32.34 -30.60
C THR A 3 12.12 -31.65 -30.20
N PRO A 4 12.01 -31.20 -28.93
CA PRO A 4 10.76 -31.15 -28.17
C PRO A 4 10.16 -29.73 -28.11
N THR A 5 8.85 -29.61 -27.86
CA THR A 5 8.27 -28.39 -27.27
C THR A 5 6.94 -28.76 -26.61
N THR A 6 6.98 -28.99 -25.30
CA THR A 6 5.78 -28.92 -24.46
C THR A 6 6.03 -27.79 -23.46
N GLY A 7 5.87 -26.55 -23.94
CA GLY A 7 5.69 -25.42 -23.04
C GLY A 7 4.38 -25.64 -22.31
N GLY A 8 4.45 -26.06 -21.04
CA GLY A 8 3.26 -26.22 -20.21
C GLY A 8 2.47 -24.92 -20.09
N PRO A 9 1.24 -24.95 -19.53
CA PRO A 9 0.34 -23.79 -19.45
C PRO A 9 0.98 -22.50 -18.88
N ALA A 10 2.05 -22.62 -18.07
CA ALA A 10 2.85 -21.52 -17.54
C ALA A 10 3.70 -20.75 -18.59
N ALA A 11 3.97 -21.33 -19.76
CA ALA A 11 4.72 -20.68 -20.84
C ALA A 11 3.85 -19.73 -21.69
N SER A 12 2.53 -19.73 -21.47
CA SER A 12 1.60 -18.84 -22.15
C SER A 12 1.41 -17.53 -21.38
N VAL A 13 1.16 -16.42 -22.09
CA VAL A 13 0.85 -15.12 -21.47
C VAL A 13 -0.33 -15.21 -20.48
N PRO A 14 -1.45 -15.89 -20.79
CA PRO A 14 -2.54 -16.08 -19.81
C PRO A 14 -2.14 -16.90 -18.58
N GLY A 15 -1.32 -17.93 -18.75
CA GLY A 15 -0.84 -18.75 -17.64
C GLY A 15 0.08 -17.97 -16.69
N LEU A 16 0.99 -17.17 -17.24
CA LEU A 16 1.84 -16.27 -16.45
C LEU A 16 0.99 -15.20 -15.73
N ALA A 17 -0.02 -14.64 -16.38
CA ALA A 17 -0.94 -13.68 -15.76
C ALA A 17 -1.64 -14.27 -14.53
N GLU A 18 -2.15 -15.50 -14.63
CA GLU A 18 -2.80 -16.17 -13.49
C GLU A 18 -1.81 -16.48 -12.35
N GLN A 19 -0.62 -16.98 -12.69
CA GLN A 19 0.43 -17.25 -11.69
C GLN A 19 0.89 -15.99 -10.96
N LEU A 20 1.10 -14.89 -11.67
CA LEU A 20 1.46 -13.60 -11.09
C LEU A 20 0.33 -13.06 -10.21
N ARG A 21 -0.93 -13.09 -10.69
CA ARG A 21 -2.09 -12.62 -9.92
C ARG A 21 -2.20 -13.34 -8.57
N ILE A 22 -2.08 -14.67 -8.56
CA ILE A 22 -2.13 -15.47 -7.33
C ILE A 22 -0.95 -15.14 -6.41
N SER A 23 0.28 -15.11 -6.96
CA SER A 23 1.50 -14.92 -6.17
C SER A 23 1.55 -13.54 -5.53
N ILE A 24 1.23 -12.49 -6.29
CA ILE A 24 1.15 -11.10 -5.81
C ILE A 24 0.05 -10.97 -4.75
N ALA A 25 -1.12 -11.57 -4.97
CA ALA A 25 -2.22 -11.51 -3.99
C ALA A 25 -1.86 -12.17 -2.65
N ARG A 26 -1.17 -13.33 -2.68
CA ARG A 26 -0.69 -14.03 -1.48
C ARG A 26 0.36 -13.21 -0.74
N LEU A 27 1.36 -12.68 -1.44
CA LEU A 27 2.40 -11.85 -0.83
C LEU A 27 1.81 -10.56 -0.24
N SER A 28 0.95 -9.86 -1.00
CA SER A 28 0.26 -8.65 -0.54
C SER A 28 -0.61 -8.90 0.69
N ARG A 29 -1.33 -10.03 0.73
CA ARG A 29 -2.09 -10.45 1.91
C ARG A 29 -1.15 -10.67 3.10
N ARG A 30 -0.03 -11.37 2.91
CA ARG A 30 0.94 -11.60 3.99
C ARG A 30 1.49 -10.29 4.54
N LEU A 31 1.91 -9.36 3.69
CA LEU A 31 2.41 -8.05 4.10
C LEU A 31 1.35 -7.22 4.84
N ARG A 32 0.06 -7.35 4.46
CA ARG A 32 -1.04 -6.71 5.20
C ARG A 32 -1.24 -7.27 6.61
N THR A 33 -0.95 -8.54 6.85
CA THR A 33 -1.07 -9.14 8.20
C THR A 33 0.05 -8.71 9.16
N LEU A 34 1.12 -8.08 8.65
CA LEU A 34 2.24 -7.59 9.46
C LEU A 34 2.02 -6.17 10.01
N ARG A 35 0.83 -5.60 9.78
CA ARG A 35 0.43 -4.31 10.36
C ARG A 35 0.43 -4.42 11.89
N SER A 36 0.71 -3.31 12.56
CA SER A 36 1.01 -3.29 13.98
C SER A 36 -0.23 -3.69 14.77
N ALA A 37 -0.02 -4.50 15.81
CA ALA A 37 -0.93 -4.52 16.95
C ALA A 37 -0.87 -3.14 17.65
N PRO A 38 -1.94 -2.74 18.36
CA PRO A 38 -1.96 -1.46 19.06
C PRO A 38 -0.74 -1.30 19.97
N GLY A 39 -0.02 -0.18 19.82
CA GLY A 39 0.99 0.27 20.77
C GLY A 39 0.33 1.11 21.87
N ASP A 40 1.01 1.22 23.01
CA ASP A 40 0.47 1.68 24.32
C ASP A 40 -0.12 3.10 24.39
N HIS A 41 -0.20 3.84 23.27
CA HIS A 41 -0.82 5.17 23.19
C HIS A 41 -1.79 5.36 22.01
N VAL A 42 -2.11 4.30 21.26
CA VAL A 42 -2.85 4.37 19.99
C VAL A 42 -3.95 3.29 19.96
N PRO A 43 -5.25 3.65 20.08
CA PRO A 43 -6.33 2.66 20.08
C PRO A 43 -6.40 1.86 18.77
N GLY A 44 -6.01 0.59 18.81
CA GLY A 44 -6.15 -0.39 17.72
C GLY A 44 -5.30 -0.16 16.43
N PRO A 45 -5.13 -1.20 15.58
CA PRO A 45 -4.56 -1.06 14.25
C PRO A 45 -5.48 -0.22 13.35
N LEU A 46 -4.91 0.55 12.41
CA LEU A 46 -5.73 1.16 11.35
C LEU A 46 -6.33 0.09 10.43
N SER A 47 -7.60 0.30 10.06
CA SER A 47 -8.24 -0.49 9.00
C SER A 47 -7.51 -0.31 7.66
N LEU A 48 -7.84 -1.16 6.67
CA LEU A 48 -7.26 -1.04 5.33
C LEU A 48 -7.51 0.33 4.71
N THR A 49 -8.76 0.78 4.79
CA THR A 49 -9.21 2.06 4.24
C THR A 49 -8.60 3.25 4.99
N GLN A 50 -8.51 3.20 6.32
CA GLN A 50 -7.89 4.26 7.12
C GLN A 50 -6.39 4.41 6.81
N PHE A 51 -5.68 3.28 6.71
CA PHE A 51 -4.28 3.30 6.34
C PHE A 51 -4.07 3.81 4.91
N ALA A 52 -4.91 3.38 3.96
CA ALA A 52 -4.80 3.80 2.57
C ALA A 52 -5.06 5.31 2.43
N ALA A 53 -6.11 5.83 3.08
CA ALA A 53 -6.39 7.25 3.14
C ALA A 53 -5.24 8.07 3.74
N LEU A 54 -4.68 7.65 4.89
CA LEU A 54 -3.53 8.32 5.50
C LEU A 54 -2.30 8.30 4.58
N ALA A 55 -2.03 7.18 3.92
CA ALA A 55 -0.92 7.04 2.99
C ALA A 55 -1.10 7.89 1.72
N ALA A 56 -2.34 8.05 1.23
CA ALA A 56 -2.65 8.93 0.12
C ALA A 56 -2.40 10.40 0.51
N ILE A 57 -2.92 10.83 1.66
CA ILE A 57 -2.69 12.20 2.17
C ILE A 57 -1.19 12.49 2.31
N GLU A 58 -0.39 11.58 2.89
CA GLU A 58 1.06 11.77 3.04
C GLU A 58 1.76 11.89 1.68
N ARG A 59 1.42 11.01 0.72
CA ARG A 59 2.06 10.99 -0.59
C ARG A 59 1.75 12.24 -1.42
N HIS A 60 0.53 12.73 -1.37
CA HIS A 60 0.08 13.89 -2.12
C HIS A 60 0.34 15.22 -1.39
N GLY A 61 0.78 15.17 -0.13
CA GLY A 61 1.10 16.32 0.71
C GLY A 61 -0.15 16.99 1.32
N SER A 62 -1.12 17.34 0.47
CA SER A 62 -2.42 17.84 0.88
C SER A 62 -3.52 17.39 -0.07
N MET A 63 -4.68 17.01 0.45
CA MET A 63 -5.85 16.64 -0.35
C MET A 63 -7.13 17.20 0.27
N THR A 64 -8.08 17.63 -0.54
CA THR A 64 -9.45 17.88 -0.08
C THR A 64 -10.16 16.55 0.28
N PRO A 65 -11.18 16.57 1.15
CA PRO A 65 -11.98 15.37 1.43
C PRO A 65 -12.60 14.74 0.17
N ARG A 66 -12.94 15.55 -0.84
CA ARG A 66 -13.49 15.06 -2.12
C ARG A 66 -12.43 14.33 -2.93
N GLU A 67 -11.26 14.93 -3.14
CA GLU A 67 -10.16 14.30 -3.86
C GLU A 67 -9.74 12.98 -3.21
N LEU A 68 -9.73 12.94 -1.87
CA LEU A 68 -9.41 11.71 -1.13
C LEU A 68 -10.48 10.62 -1.35
N ALA A 69 -11.76 10.98 -1.33
CA ALA A 69 -12.86 10.04 -1.58
C ALA A 69 -12.77 9.45 -3.01
N ASP A 70 -12.51 10.30 -3.99
CA ASP A 70 -12.37 9.92 -5.40
C ASP A 70 -11.13 9.03 -5.61
N HIS A 71 -9.99 9.41 -5.02
CA HIS A 71 -8.74 8.63 -5.08
C HIS A 71 -8.90 7.23 -4.49
N GLU A 72 -9.51 7.13 -3.31
CA GLU A 72 -9.72 5.86 -2.62
C GLU A 72 -10.92 5.06 -3.19
N LYS A 73 -11.68 5.63 -4.14
CA LYS A 73 -12.90 5.06 -4.72
C LYS A 73 -13.93 4.71 -3.64
N VAL A 74 -14.10 5.59 -2.66
CA VAL A 74 -15.00 5.43 -1.52
C VAL A 74 -16.06 6.54 -1.54
N GLN A 75 -17.29 6.19 -1.17
CA GLN A 75 -18.39 7.17 -1.11
C GLN A 75 -18.10 8.30 -0.09
N PRO A 76 -18.47 9.56 -0.39
CA PRO A 76 -18.14 10.70 0.48
C PRO A 76 -18.54 10.54 1.95
N PRO A 77 -19.75 10.04 2.31
CA PRO A 77 -20.11 9.82 3.72
C PRO A 77 -19.21 8.81 4.43
N SER A 78 -18.71 7.80 3.71
CA SER A 78 -17.78 6.82 4.25
C SER A 78 -16.39 7.42 4.43
N MET A 79 -15.93 8.23 3.48
CA MET A 79 -14.65 8.92 3.60
C MET A 79 -14.65 9.93 4.75
N THR A 80 -15.75 10.66 4.98
CA THR A 80 -15.88 11.57 6.12
C THR A 80 -15.66 10.85 7.46
N ARG A 81 -16.19 9.63 7.62
CA ARG A 81 -15.96 8.84 8.86
C ARG A 81 -14.51 8.40 9.00
N VAL A 82 -13.84 8.05 7.90
CA VAL A 82 -12.41 7.71 7.90
C VAL A 82 -11.57 8.91 8.30
N ILE A 83 -11.86 10.09 7.72
CA ILE A 83 -11.15 11.33 8.04
C ILE A 83 -11.34 11.70 9.51
N ALA A 84 -12.58 11.70 10.00
CA ALA A 84 -12.88 12.02 11.40
C ALA A 84 -12.09 11.11 12.36
N PHE A 85 -12.05 9.80 12.09
CA PHE A 85 -11.27 8.85 12.89
C PHE A 85 -9.76 9.14 12.86
N LEU A 86 -9.21 9.53 11.71
CA LEU A 86 -7.79 9.88 11.58
C LEU A 86 -7.46 11.21 12.28
N GLU A 87 -8.38 12.18 12.26
CA GLU A 87 -8.28 13.46 12.97
C GLU A 87 -8.38 13.26 14.49
N GLU A 88 -9.35 12.47 14.97
CA GLU A 88 -9.49 12.11 16.38
C GLU A 88 -8.24 11.42 16.95
N ARG A 89 -7.51 10.69 16.09
CA ARG A 89 -6.23 10.06 16.45
C ARG A 89 -5.01 10.96 16.26
N GLY A 90 -5.20 12.21 15.86
CA GLY A 90 -4.12 13.16 15.61
C GLY A 90 -3.18 12.74 14.49
N LEU A 91 -3.64 11.88 13.55
CA LEU A 91 -2.84 11.40 12.42
C LEU A 91 -2.99 12.29 11.18
N VAL A 92 -4.09 13.02 11.11
CA VAL A 92 -4.42 13.98 10.06
C VAL A 92 -4.83 15.29 10.71
N VAL A 93 -4.49 16.40 10.07
CA VAL A 93 -4.97 17.74 10.43
C VAL A 93 -5.68 18.36 9.25
N ARG A 94 -6.73 19.13 9.55
CA ARG A 94 -7.47 19.93 8.58
C ARG A 94 -7.07 21.39 8.69
N SER A 95 -6.82 22.03 7.56
CA SER A 95 -6.51 23.45 7.46
C SER A 95 -7.33 24.11 6.34
N PRO A 96 -7.54 25.44 6.38
CA PRO A 96 -8.18 26.16 5.29
C PRO A 96 -7.42 25.96 3.96
N HIS A 97 -8.15 25.79 2.86
CA HIS A 97 -7.52 25.67 1.55
C HIS A 97 -6.82 26.99 1.17
N PRO A 98 -5.57 26.96 0.67
CA PRO A 98 -4.72 28.16 0.52
C PRO A 98 -5.27 29.20 -0.44
N THR A 99 -6.12 28.80 -1.40
CA THR A 99 -6.71 29.69 -2.42
C THR A 99 -8.24 29.74 -2.39
N ASP A 100 -8.90 28.91 -1.59
CA ASP A 100 -10.37 28.86 -1.49
C ASP A 100 -10.79 28.68 -0.03
N GLY A 101 -11.01 29.77 0.69
CA GLY A 101 -11.37 29.73 2.11
C GLY A 101 -12.68 29.00 2.43
N ARG A 102 -13.49 28.60 1.42
CA ARG A 102 -14.68 27.76 1.62
C ARG A 102 -14.34 26.28 1.68
N GLN A 103 -13.14 25.90 1.28
CA GLN A 103 -12.66 24.52 1.28
C GLN A 103 -11.63 24.30 2.38
N ALA A 104 -11.46 23.03 2.74
CA ALA A 104 -10.45 22.56 3.67
C ALA A 104 -9.58 21.52 2.98
N VAL A 105 -8.30 21.50 3.35
CA VAL A 105 -7.34 20.48 2.94
C VAL A 105 -6.90 19.68 4.15
N LEU A 106 -6.62 18.40 3.90
CA LEU A 106 -6.14 17.42 4.86
C LEU A 106 -4.64 17.24 4.62
N SER A 107 -3.86 17.24 5.70
CA SER A 107 -2.43 16.88 5.66
C SER A 107 -2.12 15.89 6.77
N ALA A 108 -1.15 15.01 6.52
CA ALA A 108 -0.68 14.07 7.53
C ALA A 108 0.09 14.84 8.61
N THR A 109 -0.15 14.51 9.87
CA THR A 109 0.67 15.03 10.98
C THR A 109 2.00 14.27 11.03
N GLU A 110 2.95 14.75 11.86
CA GLU A 110 4.18 14.02 12.13
C GLU A 110 3.91 12.62 12.72
N ALA A 111 2.89 12.50 13.59
CA ALA A 111 2.46 11.22 14.13
C ALA A 111 1.91 10.29 13.04
N GLY A 112 1.10 10.83 12.12
CA GLY A 112 0.62 10.11 10.94
C GLY A 112 1.76 9.59 10.05
N ALA A 113 2.71 10.47 9.74
CA ALA A 113 3.88 10.11 8.94
C ALA A 113 4.78 9.07 9.65
N THR A 114 4.95 9.19 10.97
CA THR A 114 5.71 8.22 11.78
C THR A 114 5.06 6.85 11.74
N LEU A 115 3.74 6.77 11.94
CA LEU A 115 2.99 5.51 11.85
C LEU A 115 3.18 4.84 10.49
N LEU A 116 3.10 5.60 9.39
CA LEU A 116 3.34 5.06 8.04
C LEU A 116 4.79 4.56 7.88
N ARG A 117 5.79 5.28 8.40
CA ARG A 117 7.20 4.86 8.36
C ARG A 117 7.43 3.56 9.14
N GLU A 118 6.85 3.42 10.32
CA GLU A 118 6.96 2.20 11.13
C GLU A 118 6.31 1.00 10.45
N GLU A 119 5.15 1.21 9.82
CA GLU A 119 4.46 0.21 9.01
C GLU A 119 5.29 -0.24 7.80
N ARG A 120 5.97 0.69 7.12
CA ARG A 120 6.92 0.38 6.03
C ARG A 120 8.10 -0.43 6.56
N ARG A 121 8.76 0.04 7.63
CA ARG A 121 9.90 -0.64 8.26
C ARG A 121 9.59 -2.08 8.68
N ARG A 122 8.41 -2.34 9.26
CA ARG A 122 8.03 -3.71 9.67
C ARG A 122 7.87 -4.66 8.47
N LYS A 123 7.25 -4.19 7.39
CA LYS A 123 7.10 -4.98 6.15
C LYS A 123 8.45 -5.23 5.50
N GLU A 124 9.29 -4.21 5.43
CA GLU A 124 10.66 -4.29 4.92
C GLU A 124 11.49 -5.28 5.73
N ALA A 125 11.53 -5.16 7.06
CA ALA A 125 12.29 -6.06 7.92
C ALA A 125 11.85 -7.53 7.77
N TRP A 126 10.54 -7.79 7.70
CA TRP A 126 10.04 -9.13 7.44
C TRP A 126 10.45 -9.65 6.05
N LEU A 127 10.33 -8.81 5.02
CA LEU A 127 10.66 -9.20 3.65
C LEU A 127 12.16 -9.44 3.50
N SER A 128 13.00 -8.60 4.10
CA SER A 128 14.46 -8.77 4.16
C SER A 128 14.83 -10.11 4.77
N ARG A 129 14.20 -10.52 5.88
CA ARG A 129 14.43 -11.84 6.47
C ARG A 129 14.06 -12.96 5.49
N ARG A 130 12.90 -12.90 4.84
CA ARG A 130 12.47 -13.90 3.86
C ARG A 130 13.38 -13.97 2.63
N LEU A 131 13.87 -12.84 2.14
CA LEU A 131 14.83 -12.77 1.03
C LEU A 131 16.21 -13.32 1.42
N GLY A 132 16.59 -13.21 2.70
CA GLY A 132 17.80 -13.81 3.24
C GLY A 132 17.80 -15.33 3.25
N GLU A 133 16.61 -15.95 3.26
CA GLU A 133 16.45 -17.42 3.19
C GLU A 133 16.56 -17.96 1.75
N LEU A 134 16.55 -17.09 0.73
CA LEU A 134 16.64 -17.49 -0.67
C LEU A 134 18.09 -17.73 -1.11
N THR A 135 18.26 -18.44 -2.21
CA THR A 135 19.55 -18.54 -2.91
C THR A 135 19.92 -17.22 -3.58
N GLU A 136 21.20 -17.03 -3.93
CA GLU A 136 21.62 -15.83 -4.66
C GLU A 136 20.96 -15.72 -6.03
N VAL A 137 20.75 -16.86 -6.71
CA VAL A 137 20.08 -16.91 -8.01
C VAL A 137 18.63 -16.44 -7.90
N GLU A 138 17.88 -16.91 -6.91
CA GLU A 138 16.51 -16.46 -6.68
C GLU A 138 16.44 -14.96 -6.32
N ARG A 139 17.39 -14.45 -5.54
CA ARG A 139 17.48 -13.01 -5.24
C ARG A 139 17.74 -12.18 -6.50
N GLU A 140 18.63 -12.63 -7.38
CA GLU A 140 18.90 -11.95 -8.65
C GLU A 140 17.67 -11.96 -9.57
N ILE A 141 16.94 -13.07 -9.65
CA ILE A 141 15.67 -13.13 -10.40
C ILE A 141 14.68 -12.11 -9.86
N LEU A 142 14.51 -12.03 -8.53
CA LEU A 142 13.60 -11.06 -7.92
C LEU A 142 14.05 -9.60 -8.15
N ARG A 143 15.37 -9.34 -8.12
CA ARG A 143 15.97 -8.03 -8.42
C ARG A 143 15.66 -7.58 -9.84
N GLN A 144 15.75 -8.49 -10.81
CA GLN A 144 15.42 -8.23 -12.21
C GLN A 144 13.89 -8.11 -12.44
N ALA A 145 13.09 -8.89 -11.72
CA ALA A 145 11.63 -8.88 -11.86
C ALA A 145 10.97 -7.64 -11.23
N ALA A 146 11.51 -7.11 -10.13
CA ALA A 146 10.92 -5.97 -9.41
C ALA A 146 10.59 -4.74 -10.30
N PRO A 147 11.51 -4.21 -11.13
CA PRO A 147 11.19 -3.08 -12.02
C PRO A 147 10.14 -3.43 -13.09
N ILE A 148 10.09 -4.70 -13.53
CA ILE A 148 9.08 -5.18 -14.49
C ILE A 148 7.69 -5.19 -13.84
N ILE A 149 7.60 -5.68 -12.60
CA ILE A 149 6.37 -5.68 -11.80
C ILE A 149 5.90 -4.24 -11.52
N ASP A 150 6.82 -3.32 -11.21
CA ASP A 150 6.50 -1.90 -11.01
C ASP A 150 5.91 -1.26 -12.29
N LYS A 151 6.50 -1.56 -13.46
CA LYS A 151 5.99 -1.09 -14.76
C LYS A 151 4.54 -1.52 -15.00
N LEU A 152 4.16 -2.76 -14.63
CA LEU A 152 2.78 -3.26 -14.77
C LEU A 152 1.77 -2.55 -13.85
N SER A 153 2.23 -1.90 -12.78
CA SER A 153 1.34 -1.20 -11.83
C SER A 153 1.04 0.25 -12.20
N ARG A 154 1.83 0.82 -13.14
CA ARG A 154 1.72 2.21 -13.60
C ARG A 154 0.88 2.38 -14.86
N SER A 155 0.58 1.27 -15.55
CA SER A 155 -0.26 1.18 -16.75
C SER A 155 -1.71 0.90 -16.37
#